data_AF-A0A3P8KZQ8-F1
#
_entry.id   AF-A0A3P8KZQ8-F1
#
_cell.length_a   1.000
_cell.length_b   1.000
_cell.length_c   1.000
_cell.angle_alpha   90.00
_cell.angle_beta   90.00
_cell.angle_gamma   90.00
#
_symmetry.space_group_name_H-M   'P 1'
#
loop_
_entity.id
_entity.type
_entity.pdbx_description
1 polymer ?
#
loop_
_entity_poly.entity_id
_entity_poly.type
_entity_poly.pdbx_seq_one_letter_code
_entity_poly.pdbx_strand_id
1 'polypeptide(L)'
;MDKIEERKNKKTALNNSRTRAEKVQSQPECIEANKQRKKSIRADKQKYVEELATTAEKAAREGNMKRLYDTTKKLSGKYSKPERPVEDKEGKPITDIQQERNRWVEYFEELLNRPVPMNPPDIEAAHTDLPIDVNPPPTEEMGMAIRQIKNGKAAGPDNIPAEALKSDV
;
A
#
# COMPACT_ATOMS: atom_id res chain seq x y z
N MET A 1 -12.51 19.05 26.05
CA MET A 1 -12.82 17.91 26.96
C MET A 1 -14.23 18.02 27.52
N ASP A 2 -14.67 19.25 27.81
CA ASP A 2 -15.91 19.59 28.51
C ASP A 2 -17.18 18.99 27.88
N LYS A 3 -17.31 19.00 26.55
CA LYS A 3 -18.50 18.45 25.85
C LYS A 3 -18.63 16.92 25.94
N ILE A 4 -17.53 16.20 26.16
CA ILE A 4 -17.55 14.74 26.32
C ILE A 4 -18.06 14.41 27.72
N GLU A 5 -17.58 15.14 28.72
CA GLU A 5 -17.99 15.02 30.11
C GLU A 5 -19.45 15.43 30.31
N GLU A 6 -19.87 16.54 29.70
CA GLU A 6 -21.26 16.98 29.68
C GLU A 6 -22.21 15.92 29.11
N ARG A 7 -21.82 15.28 27.98
CA ARG A 7 -22.60 14.19 27.39
C ARG A 7 -22.61 12.93 28.26
N LYS A 8 -21.54 12.66 29.02
CA LYS A 8 -21.51 11.55 29.99
C LYS A 8 -22.48 11.82 31.13
N ASN A 9 -22.46 13.02 31.71
CA ASN A 9 -23.32 13.41 32.83
C ASN A 9 -24.81 13.34 32.46
N LYS A 10 -25.19 13.91 31.30
CA LYS A 10 -26.57 13.84 30.78
C LYS A 10 -27.02 12.40 30.48
N LYS A 11 -26.10 11.53 30.06
CA LYS A 11 -26.39 10.10 29.84
C LYS A 11 -26.59 9.37 31.17
N THR A 12 -25.82 9.69 32.21
CA THR A 12 -25.99 9.14 33.56
C THR A 12 -27.32 9.56 34.15
N ALA A 13 -27.72 10.83 34.01
CA ALA A 13 -29.02 11.33 34.47
C ALA A 13 -30.20 10.56 33.84
N LEU A 14 -30.15 10.31 32.54
CA LEU A 14 -31.17 9.50 31.85
C LEU A 14 -31.20 8.03 32.29
N ASN A 15 -30.04 7.44 32.59
CA ASN A 15 -30.00 6.05 33.06
C ASN A 15 -30.56 5.90 34.48
N ASN A 16 -30.43 6.95 35.30
CA ASN A 16 -30.91 6.99 36.68
C ASN A 16 -32.39 7.40 36.81
N SER A 17 -33.06 7.82 35.72
CA SER A 17 -34.47 8.20 35.75
C SER A 17 -35.34 7.01 36.15
N ARG A 18 -36.18 7.19 37.17
CA ARG A 18 -36.95 6.10 37.78
C ARG A 18 -38.38 6.04 37.24
N THR A 19 -38.94 7.19 36.86
CA THR A 19 -40.30 7.28 36.30
C THR A 19 -40.28 7.61 34.80
N ARG A 20 -41.37 7.28 34.10
CA ARG A 20 -41.51 7.55 32.66
C ARG A 20 -41.44 9.05 32.34
N ALA A 21 -41.98 9.90 33.23
CA ALA A 21 -41.97 11.34 33.06
C ALA A 21 -40.54 11.93 33.10
N GLU A 22 -39.74 11.52 34.08
CA GLU A 22 -38.31 11.91 34.19
C GLU A 22 -37.49 11.47 32.97
N LYS A 23 -37.80 10.30 32.42
CA LYS A 23 -37.13 9.78 31.22
C LYS A 23 -37.47 10.60 29.99
N VAL A 24 -38.73 11.00 29.83
CA VAL A 24 -39.17 11.89 28.72
C VAL A 24 -38.50 13.26 28.81
N GLN A 25 -38.27 13.78 30.02
CA GLN A 25 -37.60 15.07 30.21
C GLN A 25 -36.08 15.01 29.96
N SER A 26 -35.39 13.95 30.42
CA SER A 26 -33.92 13.83 30.31
C SER A 26 -33.42 13.33 28.94
N GLN A 27 -34.27 12.64 28.18
CA GLN A 27 -33.94 12.13 26.84
C GLN A 27 -33.55 13.19 25.81
N PRO A 28 -34.31 14.30 25.61
CA PRO A 28 -33.92 15.35 24.67
C PRO A 28 -32.58 15.99 25.02
N GLU A 29 -32.27 16.19 26.30
CA GLU A 29 -30.99 16.77 26.74
C GLU A 29 -29.79 15.89 26.38
N CYS A 30 -29.91 14.56 26.59
CA CYS A 30 -28.88 13.61 26.18
C CYS A 30 -28.71 13.54 24.65
N ILE A 31 -29.79 13.71 23.89
CA ILE A 31 -29.76 13.74 22.41
C ILE A 31 -29.04 15.00 21.93
N GLU A 32 -29.40 16.17 22.46
CA GLU A 32 -28.80 17.45 22.05
C GLU A 32 -27.31 17.49 22.41
N ALA A 33 -26.93 17.05 23.62
CA ALA A 33 -25.51 16.95 24.00
C ALA A 33 -24.71 16.01 23.07
N ASN A 34 -25.32 14.91 22.62
CA ASN A 34 -24.70 14.02 21.65
C ASN A 34 -24.51 14.69 20.28
N LYS A 35 -25.50 15.45 19.81
CA LYS A 35 -25.45 16.22 18.57
C LYS A 35 -24.36 17.29 18.63
N GLN A 36 -24.27 18.04 19.73
CA GLN A 36 -23.25 19.07 19.94
C GLN A 36 -21.85 18.46 20.01
N ARG A 37 -21.67 17.35 20.75
CA ARG A 37 -20.40 16.61 20.77
C ARG A 37 -19.99 16.18 19.36
N LYS A 38 -20.89 15.62 18.56
CA LYS A 38 -20.60 15.22 17.17
C LYS A 38 -20.21 16.41 16.30
N LYS A 39 -20.90 17.56 16.44
CA LYS A 39 -20.53 18.81 15.74
C LYS A 39 -19.12 19.26 16.12
N SER A 40 -18.78 19.24 17.41
CA SER A 40 -17.44 19.61 17.89
C SER A 40 -16.37 18.70 17.28
N ILE A 41 -16.56 17.38 17.33
CA ILE A 41 -15.59 16.43 16.75
C ILE A 41 -15.36 16.69 15.25
N ARG A 42 -16.42 17.03 14.51
CA ARG A 42 -16.28 17.38 13.09
C ARG A 42 -15.49 18.68 12.90
N ALA A 43 -15.80 19.70 13.69
CA ALA A 43 -15.09 20.98 13.65
C ALA A 43 -13.61 20.82 14.02
N ASP A 44 -13.31 20.06 15.07
CA ASP A 44 -11.94 19.78 15.51
C ASP A 44 -11.16 19.01 14.43
N LYS A 45 -11.79 18.02 13.79
CA LYS A 45 -11.19 17.28 12.67
C LYS A 45 -10.92 18.19 11.47
N GLN A 46 -11.87 19.06 11.13
CA GLN A 46 -11.73 20.02 10.04
C GLN A 46 -10.59 20.99 10.31
N LYS A 47 -10.55 21.57 11.51
CA LYS A 47 -9.48 22.46 11.96
C LYS A 47 -8.10 21.82 11.87
N TYR A 48 -7.97 20.57 12.35
CA TYR A 48 -6.72 19.82 12.26
C TYR A 48 -6.25 19.63 10.81
N VAL A 49 -7.17 19.27 9.90
CA VAL A 49 -6.84 19.10 8.47
C VAL A 49 -6.42 20.43 7.85
N GLU A 50 -7.10 21.53 8.20
CA GLU A 50 -6.82 22.88 7.70
C GLU A 50 -5.47 23.42 8.19
N GLU A 51 -5.12 23.15 9.46
CA GLU A 51 -3.79 23.46 10.02
C GLU A 51 -2.66 22.70 9.30
N LEU A 52 -2.89 21.44 8.92
CA LEU A 52 -1.93 20.68 8.13
C LEU A 52 -1.82 21.22 6.69
N ALA A 53 -2.94 21.56 6.07
CA ALA A 53 -2.97 22.11 4.71
C ALA A 53 -2.22 23.46 4.64
N THR A 54 -2.48 24.36 5.58
CA THR A 54 -1.78 25.66 5.67
C THR A 54 -0.28 25.47 5.94
N THR A 55 0.10 24.48 6.75
CA THR A 55 1.51 24.12 6.96
C THR A 55 2.18 23.61 5.68
N ALA A 56 1.49 22.78 4.90
CA ALA A 56 2.00 22.29 3.62
C ALA A 56 2.17 23.41 2.61
N GLU A 57 1.20 24.32 2.50
CA GLU A 57 1.26 25.49 1.61
C GLU A 57 2.45 26.39 1.95
N LYS A 58 2.66 26.68 3.24
CA LYS A 58 3.81 27.46 3.70
C LYS A 58 5.14 26.79 3.34
N ALA A 59 5.25 25.47 3.55
CA ALA A 59 6.44 24.71 3.20
C ALA A 59 6.72 24.74 1.67
N ALA A 60 5.67 24.72 0.84
CA ALA A 60 5.79 24.88 -0.61
C ALA A 60 6.39 26.25 -0.98
N ARG A 61 5.85 27.32 -0.40
CA ARG A 61 6.30 28.70 -0.63
C ARG A 61 7.75 28.92 -0.20
N GLU A 62 8.18 28.27 0.87
CA GLU A 62 9.55 28.33 1.40
C GLU A 62 10.53 27.39 0.68
N GLY A 63 10.07 26.57 -0.29
CA GLY A 63 10.91 25.58 -0.96
C GLY A 63 11.33 24.40 -0.07
N ASN A 64 10.71 24.22 1.10
CA ASN A 64 11.01 23.14 2.03
C ASN A 64 10.31 21.84 1.62
N MET A 65 10.88 21.18 0.60
CA MET A 65 10.28 19.99 -0.02
C MET A 65 10.11 18.81 0.95
N LYS A 66 11.05 18.64 1.90
CA LYS A 66 10.97 17.58 2.92
C LYS A 66 9.72 17.74 3.80
N ARG A 67 9.49 18.94 4.33
CA ARG A 67 8.34 19.23 5.19
C ARG A 67 7.02 19.15 4.43
N LEU A 68 7.01 19.57 3.17
CA LEU A 68 5.86 19.42 2.28
C LEU A 68 5.50 17.95 2.08
N TYR A 69 6.48 17.10 1.75
CA TYR A 69 6.28 15.67 1.58
C TYR A 69 5.73 15.01 2.84
N ASP A 70 6.33 15.27 4.01
CA ASP A 70 5.90 14.67 5.28
C ASP A 70 4.47 15.05 5.65
N THR A 71 4.09 16.31 5.41
CA THR A 71 2.74 16.83 5.72
C THR A 71 1.70 16.28 4.76
N THR A 72 2.03 16.20 3.47
CA THR A 72 1.16 15.60 2.44
C THR A 72 0.96 14.11 2.71
N LYS A 73 2.02 13.39 3.10
CA LYS A 73 1.94 11.97 3.51
C LYS A 73 1.01 11.77 4.71
N LYS A 74 1.06 12.66 5.71
CA LYS A 74 0.12 12.65 6.84
C LYS A 74 -1.33 12.90 6.40
N LEU A 75 -1.57 13.85 5.50
CA LEU A 75 -2.90 14.19 4.96
C LEU A 75 -3.50 13.07 4.10
N SER A 76 -2.68 12.42 3.27
CA SER A 76 -3.13 11.36 2.36
C SER A 76 -3.64 10.11 3.08
N GLY A 77 -3.29 9.94 4.36
CA GLY A 77 -3.58 8.72 5.10
C GLY A 77 -2.89 7.50 4.50
N LYS A 78 -2.88 6.38 5.22
CA LYS A 78 -2.59 5.10 4.58
C LYS A 78 -3.88 4.65 3.91
N TYR A 79 -3.93 4.60 2.58
CA TYR A 79 -4.90 3.75 1.91
C TYR A 79 -4.54 2.30 2.24
N SER A 80 -5.03 1.79 3.37
CA SER A 80 -5.06 0.35 3.58
C SER A 80 -6.21 -0.15 2.73
N LYS A 81 -5.91 -0.90 1.68
CA LYS A 81 -6.86 -1.92 1.26
C LYS A 81 -7.23 -2.71 2.52
N PRO A 82 -8.48 -3.13 2.73
CA PRO A 82 -8.70 -4.21 3.68
C PRO A 82 -7.78 -5.36 3.23
N GLU A 83 -6.85 -5.73 4.10
CA GLU A 83 -6.05 -6.92 3.91
C GLU A 83 -7.06 -8.07 3.83
N ARG A 84 -7.11 -8.75 2.68
CA ARG A 84 -7.94 -9.95 2.57
C ARG A 84 -7.29 -10.96 3.51
N PRO A 85 -8.00 -11.45 4.54
CA PRO A 85 -7.46 -12.48 5.40
C PRO A 85 -6.99 -13.66 4.56
N VAL A 86 -5.87 -14.28 4.92
CA VAL A 86 -5.45 -15.55 4.32
C VAL A 86 -6.50 -16.59 4.67
N GLU A 87 -7.01 -17.31 3.69
CA GLU A 87 -8.05 -18.33 3.90
C GLU A 87 -7.42 -19.74 3.98
N ASP A 88 -8.02 -20.59 4.83
CA ASP A 88 -7.74 -22.02 4.84
C ASP A 88 -8.26 -22.70 3.55
N LYS A 89 -8.09 -24.02 3.44
CA LYS A 89 -8.51 -24.77 2.24
C LYS A 89 -10.04 -24.77 2.07
N GLU A 90 -10.77 -24.52 3.15
CA GLU A 90 -12.22 -24.45 3.21
C GLU A 90 -12.76 -23.03 2.98
N GLY A 91 -11.89 -22.05 2.71
CA GLY A 91 -12.26 -20.65 2.43
C GLY A 91 -12.57 -19.83 3.68
N LYS A 92 -12.16 -20.27 4.88
CA LYS A 92 -12.36 -19.52 6.13
C LYS A 92 -11.12 -18.68 6.45
N PRO A 93 -11.33 -17.45 6.95
CA PRO A 93 -10.22 -16.56 7.29
C PRO A 93 -9.41 -17.11 8.47
N ILE A 94 -8.10 -17.19 8.29
CA ILE A 94 -7.11 -17.56 9.31
C ILE A 94 -6.78 -16.30 10.13
N THR A 95 -6.87 -16.40 11.45
CA THR A 95 -6.59 -15.29 12.37
C THR A 95 -5.29 -15.47 13.16
N ASP A 96 -4.67 -16.65 13.11
CA ASP A 96 -3.46 -17.01 13.85
C ASP A 96 -2.22 -17.09 12.93
N ILE A 97 -1.10 -16.54 13.40
CA ILE A 97 0.16 -16.44 12.63
C ILE A 97 0.79 -17.82 12.40
N GLN A 98 0.65 -18.77 13.33
CA GLN A 98 1.20 -20.12 13.14
C GLN A 98 0.39 -20.86 12.08
N GLN A 99 -0.94 -20.74 12.11
CA GLN A 99 -1.81 -21.30 11.09
C GLN A 99 -1.54 -20.71 9.70
N GLU A 100 -1.23 -19.42 9.61
CA GLU A 100 -0.85 -18.80 8.34
C GLU A 100 0.43 -19.43 7.77
N ARG A 101 1.46 -19.62 8.60
CA ARG A 101 2.71 -20.30 8.19
C ARG A 101 2.46 -21.72 7.72
N ASN A 102 1.61 -22.46 8.41
CA ASN A 102 1.24 -23.82 8.01
C ASN A 102 0.50 -23.80 6.66
N ARG A 103 -0.41 -22.84 6.44
CA ARG A 103 -1.09 -22.66 5.16
C ARG A 103 -0.12 -22.36 4.02
N TRP A 104 0.92 -21.57 4.27
CA TRP A 104 2.00 -21.31 3.32
C TRP A 104 2.77 -22.59 2.99
N VAL A 105 3.17 -23.37 4.00
CA VAL A 105 3.86 -24.66 3.82
C VAL A 105 3.02 -25.59 2.95
N GLU A 106 1.75 -25.78 3.29
CA GLU A 106 0.84 -26.65 2.54
C GLU A 106 0.67 -26.20 1.08
N TYR A 107 0.50 -24.88 0.85
CA TYR A 107 0.34 -24.34 -0.50
C TYR A 107 1.59 -24.60 -1.36
N PHE A 108 2.78 -24.35 -0.82
CA PHE A 108 4.03 -24.58 -1.55
C PHE A 108 4.31 -26.07 -1.73
N GLU A 109 3.95 -26.92 -0.77
CA GLU A 109 4.09 -28.36 -0.88
C GLU A 109 3.23 -28.91 -2.02
N GLU A 110 1.97 -28.48 -2.13
CA GLU A 110 1.07 -28.87 -3.22
C GLU A 110 1.55 -28.36 -4.58
N LEU A 111 2.04 -27.12 -4.62
CA LEU A 111 2.50 -26.48 -5.86
C LEU A 111 3.80 -27.10 -6.40
N LEU A 112 4.77 -27.35 -5.52
CA LEU A 112 6.12 -27.78 -5.90
C LEU A 112 6.26 -29.30 -5.98
N ASN A 113 5.45 -30.06 -5.25
CA ASN A 113 5.50 -31.53 -5.23
C ASN A 113 4.35 -32.17 -6.00
N ARG A 114 3.82 -31.48 -7.03
CA ARG A 114 2.80 -32.05 -7.91
C ARG A 114 3.34 -33.33 -8.56
N PRO A 115 2.63 -34.47 -8.49
CA PRO A 115 3.07 -35.69 -9.15
C PRO A 115 3.13 -35.47 -10.66
N VAL A 116 4.05 -36.17 -11.32
CA VAL A 116 4.15 -36.17 -12.78
C VAL A 116 2.77 -36.49 -13.36
N PRO A 117 2.22 -35.62 -14.24
CA PRO A 117 0.93 -35.89 -14.88
C PRO A 117 0.95 -37.28 -15.52
N MET A 118 -0.05 -38.12 -15.23
CA MET A 118 -0.14 -39.48 -15.78
C MET A 118 -0.15 -39.50 -17.32
N ASN A 119 -0.67 -38.43 -17.92
CA ASN A 119 -0.60 -38.21 -19.35
C ASN A 119 0.51 -37.18 -19.60
N PRO A 120 1.63 -37.56 -20.25
CA PRO A 120 2.56 -36.57 -20.73
C PRO A 120 1.80 -35.60 -21.66
N PRO A 121 2.08 -34.29 -21.60
CA PRO A 121 1.53 -33.38 -22.59
C PRO A 121 1.91 -33.87 -23.98
N ASP A 122 0.93 -33.96 -24.87
CA ASP A 122 1.13 -34.28 -26.28
C ASP A 122 1.79 -33.06 -26.94
N ILE A 123 3.11 -33.00 -26.83
CA ILE A 123 3.93 -31.95 -27.44
C ILE A 123 4.34 -32.50 -28.80
N GLU A 124 3.68 -32.05 -29.86
CA GLU A 124 4.14 -32.28 -31.23
C GLU A 124 5.58 -31.77 -31.33
N ALA A 125 6.51 -32.68 -31.62
CA ALA A 125 7.91 -32.34 -31.80
C ALA A 125 8.01 -31.34 -32.96
N ALA A 126 8.61 -30.17 -32.71
CA ALA A 126 8.91 -29.25 -33.78
C ALA A 126 9.80 -29.97 -34.82
N HIS A 127 9.29 -30.13 -36.04
CA HIS A 127 9.96 -30.89 -37.10
C HIS A 127 11.24 -30.23 -37.64
N THR A 128 11.54 -29.02 -37.18
CA THR A 128 12.63 -28.21 -37.71
C THR A 128 13.24 -27.39 -36.59
N ASP A 129 14.51 -27.65 -36.29
CA ASP A 129 15.32 -26.68 -35.56
C ASP A 129 15.33 -25.38 -36.36
N LEU A 130 14.92 -24.28 -35.73
CA LEU A 130 15.01 -22.98 -36.37
C LEU A 130 16.48 -22.74 -36.74
N PRO A 131 16.79 -22.26 -37.95
CA PRO A 131 18.16 -21.94 -38.34
C PRO A 131 18.62 -20.71 -37.56
N ILE A 132 19.01 -20.92 -36.31
CA ILE A 132 19.64 -19.94 -35.45
C ILE A 132 21.12 -20.00 -35.79
N ASP A 133 21.63 -18.87 -36.26
CA ASP A 133 23.06 -18.71 -36.45
C ASP A 133 23.74 -18.69 -35.07
N VAL A 134 24.43 -19.79 -34.74
CA VAL A 134 25.22 -19.93 -33.51
C VAL A 134 26.65 -19.42 -33.69
N ASN A 135 26.99 -18.89 -34.86
CA ASN A 135 28.31 -18.34 -35.08
C ASN A 135 28.48 -17.03 -34.28
N PRO A 136 29.70 -16.75 -33.78
CA PRO A 136 29.99 -15.47 -33.15
C PRO A 136 29.65 -14.29 -34.09
N PRO A 137 29.10 -13.18 -33.58
CA PRO A 137 28.86 -12.01 -34.40
C PRO A 137 30.16 -11.51 -35.06
N PRO A 138 30.10 -10.99 -36.29
CA PRO A 138 31.28 -10.44 -36.95
C PRO A 138 31.81 -9.23 -36.19
N THR A 139 33.14 -9.11 -36.11
CA THR A 139 33.83 -8.03 -35.39
C THR A 139 33.40 -6.63 -35.85
N GLU A 140 33.05 -6.48 -37.13
CA GLU A 140 32.54 -5.22 -37.70
C GLU A 140 31.18 -4.83 -37.10
N GLU A 141 30.27 -5.78 -36.91
CA GLU A 141 28.95 -5.55 -36.32
C GLU A 141 29.07 -5.17 -34.84
N MET A 142 29.96 -5.83 -34.10
CA MET A 142 30.29 -5.46 -32.72
C MET A 142 30.81 -4.01 -32.65
N GLY A 143 31.70 -3.63 -33.56
CA GLY A 143 32.23 -2.27 -33.63
C GLY A 143 31.16 -1.23 -33.95
N MET A 144 30.24 -1.52 -34.89
CA MET A 144 29.11 -0.66 -35.21
C MET A 144 28.16 -0.48 -34.02
N ALA A 145 27.85 -1.57 -33.31
CA ALA A 145 27.00 -1.52 -32.12
C ALA A 145 27.61 -0.65 -31.01
N ILE A 146 28.92 -0.80 -30.74
CA ILE A 146 29.66 0.00 -29.75
C ILE A 146 29.59 1.50 -30.11
N ARG A 147 29.74 1.85 -31.39
CA ARG A 147 29.65 3.23 -31.87
C ARG A 147 28.25 3.84 -31.69
N GLN A 148 27.18 3.05 -31.76
CA GLN A 148 25.80 3.50 -31.55
C GLN A 148 25.42 3.77 -30.08
N ILE A 149 26.22 3.32 -29.11
CA ILE A 149 25.95 3.57 -27.68
C ILE A 149 25.89 5.08 -27.43
N LYS A 150 24.98 5.56 -26.58
CA LYS A 150 24.87 7.01 -26.30
C LYS A 150 25.91 7.47 -25.29
N ASN A 151 26.57 8.59 -25.58
CA ASN A 151 27.49 9.27 -24.67
C ASN A 151 26.72 9.99 -23.54
N GLY A 152 27.37 10.25 -22.41
CA GLY A 152 26.83 10.98 -21.26
C GLY A 152 25.86 10.18 -20.40
N LYS A 153 25.82 8.85 -20.54
CA LYS A 153 25.08 7.96 -19.65
C LYS A 153 25.91 7.59 -18.42
N ALA A 154 25.25 7.40 -17.28
CA ALA A 154 25.91 6.92 -16.06
C ALA A 154 26.51 5.51 -16.28
N ALA A 155 27.72 5.31 -15.78
CA ALA A 155 28.41 4.02 -15.84
C ALA A 155 27.68 2.97 -14.98
N GLY A 156 27.84 1.70 -15.36
CA GLY A 156 27.33 0.56 -14.59
C GLY A 156 28.11 0.33 -13.30
N PRO A 157 27.82 -0.77 -12.58
CA PRO A 157 28.56 -1.16 -11.37
C PRO A 157 30.07 -1.37 -11.59
N ASP A 158 30.46 -1.61 -12.84
CA ASP A 158 31.85 -1.73 -13.29
C ASP A 158 32.58 -0.38 -13.42
N ASN A 159 31.86 0.74 -13.31
CA ASN A 159 32.35 2.12 -13.48
C ASN A 159 32.97 2.39 -14.87
N ILE A 160 32.60 1.61 -15.90
CA ILE A 160 33.08 1.81 -17.28
C ILE A 160 32.08 2.69 -18.06
N PRO A 161 32.48 3.89 -18.50
CA PRO A 161 31.60 4.76 -19.29
C PRO A 161 31.57 4.32 -20.76
N ALA A 162 30.48 4.64 -21.47
CA ALA A 162 30.31 4.31 -22.89
C ALA A 162 31.43 4.89 -23.78
N GLU A 163 31.98 6.04 -23.39
CA GLU A 163 33.08 6.72 -24.06
C GLU A 163 34.37 5.91 -24.06
N ALA A 164 34.64 5.15 -22.99
CA ALA A 164 35.82 4.30 -22.89
C ALA A 164 35.72 3.08 -23.82
N LEU A 165 34.52 2.55 -24.05
CA LEU A 165 34.32 1.45 -24.99
C LEU A 165 34.50 1.90 -26.45
N LYS A 166 34.22 3.17 -26.73
CA LYS A 166 34.34 3.75 -28.07
C LYS A 166 35.76 4.19 -28.43
N SER A 167 36.66 4.36 -27.46
CA SER A 167 38.05 4.75 -27.77
C SER A 167 38.85 3.62 -28.39
N ASP A 168 38.44 2.37 -28.15
CA ASP A 168 39.18 1.16 -28.50
C ASP A 168 38.64 0.47 -29.79
N VAL A 169 37.70 1.13 -30.50
CA VAL A 169 36.96 0.63 -31.69
C VAL A 169 36.99 1.63 -32.86
#